data_AF-A0A535ZSM5-F1
#
_entry.id   AF-A0A535ZSM5-F1
#
_cell.length_a   1.000
_cell.length_b   1.000
_cell.length_c   1.000
_cell.angle_alpha   90.00
_cell.angle_beta   90.00
_cell.angle_gamma   90.00
#
_symmetry.space_group_name_H-M   'P 1'
#
loop_
_entity.id
_entity.type
_entity.pdbx_description
1 polymer ?
#
loop_
_entity_poly.entity_id
_entity_poly.type
_entity_poly.pdbx_seq_one_letter_code
_entity_poly.pdbx_strand_id
1 'polypeptide(L)'
;MLLADGVVPANDGRGYVLRRLIRRGMVHARRLGPAVHLSSGVPIVARLLGPVYAEVRTQVERIAEVVRSEEERFGVALRQGMERLAPLLERGTLNPQEVFYLHDTLGFPIELTAQLAKERREASATGAESRPAASPPR
;
A
#
# COMPACT_ATOMS: atom_id res chain seq x y z
N MET A 1 -2.21 18.36 2.16
CA MET A 1 -0.92 19.05 1.98
C MET A 1 -0.54 19.02 0.51
N LEU A 2 0.22 18.05 -0.03
CA LEU A 2 0.62 18.06 -1.46
C LEU A 2 -0.50 18.34 -2.47
N LEU A 3 -1.63 17.63 -2.35
CA LEU A 3 -2.81 17.86 -3.21
C LEU A 3 -3.46 19.24 -2.97
N ALA A 4 -3.39 19.76 -1.74
CA ALA A 4 -3.89 21.10 -1.45
C ALA A 4 -2.98 22.18 -2.09
N ASP A 5 -1.66 21.93 -2.09
CA ASP A 5 -0.63 22.77 -2.71
C ASP A 5 -0.59 22.68 -4.24
N GLY A 6 -1.59 22.01 -4.85
CA GLY A 6 -1.73 21.91 -6.30
C GLY A 6 -0.97 20.76 -6.97
N VAL A 7 -0.19 19.96 -6.22
CA VAL A 7 0.51 18.80 -6.79
C VAL A 7 -0.51 17.72 -7.17
N VAL A 8 -0.42 17.19 -8.40
CA VAL A 8 -1.27 16.10 -8.88
C VAL A 8 -0.44 14.84 -9.17
N PRO A 9 -1.03 13.63 -9.09
CA PRO A 9 -0.33 12.38 -9.40
C PRO A 9 0.23 12.37 -10.83
N ALA A 10 1.53 12.14 -10.97
CA ALA A 10 2.25 12.15 -12.26
C ALA A 10 3.30 11.02 -12.34
N ASN A 11 3.95 10.88 -13.50
CA ASN A 11 5.03 9.91 -13.69
C ASN A 11 6.39 10.43 -13.21
N ASP A 12 6.53 11.73 -12.96
CA ASP A 12 7.79 12.39 -12.63
C ASP A 12 7.65 13.46 -11.51
N GLY A 13 8.79 13.94 -11.02
CA GLY A 13 8.89 15.03 -10.05
C GLY A 13 8.07 14.82 -8.78
N ARG A 14 7.42 15.90 -8.30
CA ARG A 14 6.57 15.87 -7.10
C ARG A 14 5.32 15.00 -7.28
N GLY A 15 4.80 14.92 -8.50
CA GLY A 15 3.62 14.11 -8.82
C GLY A 15 3.89 12.61 -8.74
N TYR A 16 5.11 12.18 -9.08
CA TYR A 16 5.57 10.80 -8.88
C TYR A 16 5.58 10.40 -7.41
N VAL A 17 6.17 11.26 -6.56
CA VAL A 17 6.21 11.02 -5.11
C VAL A 17 4.79 10.94 -4.54
N LEU A 18 3.91 11.87 -4.91
CA LEU A 18 2.51 11.85 -4.50
C LEU A 18 1.80 10.57 -4.93
N ARG A 19 1.94 10.17 -6.19
CA ARG A 19 1.35 8.93 -6.71
C ARG A 19 1.81 7.71 -5.91
N ARG A 20 3.12 7.60 -5.64
CA ARG A 20 3.70 6.49 -4.87
C ARG A 20 3.14 6.45 -3.43
N LEU A 21 2.96 7.60 -2.79
CA LEU A 21 2.37 7.69 -1.45
C LEU A 21 0.89 7.26 -1.44
N ILE A 22 0.10 7.70 -2.43
CA ILE A 22 -1.31 7.29 -2.58
C ILE A 22 -1.39 5.78 -2.77
N ARG A 23 -0.63 5.21 -3.72
CA ARG A 23 -0.63 3.77 -3.99
C ARG A 23 -0.22 2.95 -2.78
N ARG A 24 0.76 3.41 -2.00
CA ARG A 24 1.12 2.78 -0.72
C ARG A 24 -0.04 2.80 0.28
N GLY A 25 -0.72 3.93 0.42
CA GLY A 25 -1.93 4.04 1.25
C GLY A 25 -3.04 3.10 0.81
N MET A 26 -3.28 2.97 -0.49
CA MET A 26 -4.28 2.05 -1.04
C MET A 26 -3.98 0.60 -0.70
N VAL A 27 -2.71 0.21 -0.64
CA VAL A 27 -2.36 -1.16 -0.27
C VAL A 27 -2.69 -1.42 1.19
N HIS A 28 -2.37 -0.48 2.07
CA HIS A 28 -2.77 -0.60 3.48
C HIS A 28 -4.29 -0.66 3.61
N ALA A 29 -5.04 0.15 2.86
CA ALA A 29 -6.49 0.07 2.81
C ALA A 29 -6.97 -1.32 2.37
N ARG A 30 -6.37 -1.88 1.30
CA ARG A 30 -6.71 -3.22 0.80
C ARG A 30 -6.48 -4.34 1.83
N ARG A 31 -5.49 -4.18 2.71
CA ARG A 31 -5.24 -5.13 3.81
C ARG A 31 -6.31 -5.09 4.90
N LEU A 32 -6.94 -3.93 5.11
CA LEU A 32 -8.05 -3.79 6.06
C LEU A 32 -9.34 -4.42 5.52
N GLY A 33 -9.48 -4.45 4.19
CA GLY A 33 -10.55 -5.17 3.54
C GLY A 33 -10.77 -4.72 2.11
N PRO A 34 -11.45 -5.54 1.29
CA PRO A 34 -11.63 -5.25 -0.13
C PRO A 34 -12.52 -4.03 -0.41
N ALA A 35 -13.38 -3.66 0.53
CA ALA A 35 -14.30 -2.53 0.44
C ALA A 35 -13.73 -1.22 1.06
N VAL A 36 -12.53 -1.25 1.64
CA VAL A 36 -11.93 -0.08 2.28
C VAL A 36 -11.25 0.78 1.21
N HIS A 37 -11.71 2.02 1.07
CA HIS A 37 -11.17 3.00 0.13
C HIS A 37 -10.39 4.08 0.89
N LEU A 38 -9.19 4.41 0.43
CA LEU A 38 -8.35 5.48 0.93
C LEU A 38 -9.04 6.85 0.85
N SER A 39 -9.81 7.10 -0.22
CA SER A 39 -10.57 8.35 -0.38
C SER A 39 -11.56 8.61 0.76
N SER A 40 -12.10 7.56 1.41
CA SER A 40 -12.99 7.70 2.56
C SER A 40 -12.32 8.32 3.79
N GLY A 41 -10.99 8.27 3.87
CA GLY A 41 -10.22 8.91 4.95
C GLY A 41 -10.02 10.41 4.75
N VAL A 42 -10.19 10.93 3.52
CA VAL A 42 -9.92 12.35 3.22
C VAL A 42 -10.80 13.31 4.05
N PRO A 43 -12.12 13.12 4.18
CA PRO A 43 -12.95 13.97 5.04
C PRO A 43 -12.54 13.92 6.51
N ILE A 44 -12.08 12.77 6.99
CA ILE A 44 -11.62 12.59 8.38
C ILE A 44 -10.36 13.43 8.61
N VAL A 45 -9.39 13.34 7.71
CA VAL A 45 -8.15 14.12 7.77
C VAL A 45 -8.44 15.62 7.68
N ALA A 46 -9.33 16.04 6.77
CA ALA A 46 -9.71 17.44 6.61
C ALA A 46 -10.37 18.01 7.88
N ARG A 47 -11.19 17.20 8.58
CA ARG A 47 -11.77 17.60 9.86
C ARG A 47 -10.72 17.78 10.96
N LEU A 48 -9.75 16.86 11.03
CA LEU A 48 -8.69 16.87 12.06
C LEU A 48 -7.67 17.99 11.84
N LEU A 49 -7.28 18.22 10.58
CA LEU A 49 -6.20 19.15 10.23
C LEU A 49 -6.71 20.51 9.77
N GLY A 50 -7.97 20.63 9.37
CA GLY A 50 -8.59 21.86 8.88
C GLY A 50 -8.51 23.09 9.80
N PRO A 51 -8.47 22.95 11.15
CA PRO A 51 -8.24 24.10 12.03
C PRO A 51 -6.87 24.76 11.83
N VAL A 52 -5.84 23.98 11.48
CA VAL A 52 -4.47 24.47 11.27
C VAL A 52 -4.18 24.73 9.79
N TYR A 53 -4.77 23.93 8.91
CA TYR A 53 -4.55 23.97 7.47
C TYR A 53 -5.86 24.17 6.72
N ALA A 54 -6.27 25.43 6.57
CA ALA A 54 -7.56 25.80 6.00
C ALA A 54 -7.72 25.28 4.55
N GLU A 55 -6.63 25.23 3.78
CA GLU A 55 -6.60 24.78 2.38
C GLU A 55 -7.03 23.31 2.25
N VAL A 56 -6.70 22.48 3.23
CA VAL A 56 -7.11 21.06 3.23
C VAL A 56 -8.61 20.94 3.44
N ARG A 57 -9.21 21.82 4.24
CA ARG A 57 -10.66 21.84 4.47
C ARG A 57 -11.41 22.41 3.27
N THR A 58 -10.92 23.48 2.66
CA THR A 58 -11.60 24.15 1.53
C THR A 58 -11.53 23.37 0.23
N GLN A 59 -10.58 22.44 0.11
CA GLN A 59 -10.38 21.63 -1.11
C GLN A 59 -10.69 20.14 -0.88
N VAL A 60 -11.40 19.78 0.19
CA VAL A 60 -11.60 18.38 0.60
C VAL A 60 -12.24 17.54 -0.51
N GLU A 61 -13.23 18.07 -1.23
CA GLU A 61 -13.90 17.37 -2.34
C GLU A 61 -12.93 17.12 -3.49
N ARG A 62 -12.15 18.13 -3.87
CA ARG A 62 -11.14 18.02 -4.94
C ARG A 62 -10.07 16.99 -4.58
N ILE A 63 -9.57 17.04 -3.34
CA ILE A 63 -8.57 16.10 -2.84
C ILE A 63 -9.14 14.67 -2.85
N ALA A 64 -10.36 14.48 -2.35
CA ALA A 64 -11.02 13.19 -2.34
C ALA A 64 -11.21 12.62 -3.74
N GLU A 65 -11.58 13.47 -4.70
CA GLU A 65 -11.77 13.07 -6.09
C GLU A 65 -10.48 12.64 -6.77
N VAL A 66 -9.38 13.37 -6.55
CA VAL A 66 -8.07 12.97 -7.09
C VAL A 66 -7.61 11.65 -6.50
N VAL A 67 -7.81 11.44 -5.19
CA VAL A 67 -7.48 10.16 -4.55
C VAL A 67 -8.35 9.04 -5.14
N ARG A 68 -9.66 9.25 -5.26
CA ARG A 68 -10.61 8.27 -5.84
C ARG A 68 -10.23 7.89 -7.27
N SER A 69 -9.88 8.87 -8.10
CA SER A 69 -9.45 8.62 -9.48
C SER A 69 -8.18 7.76 -9.54
N GLU A 70 -7.21 8.01 -8.66
CA GLU A 70 -6.04 7.13 -8.55
C GLU A 70 -6.41 5.75 -8.00
N GLU A 71 -7.41 5.66 -7.12
CA GLU A 71 -7.91 4.38 -6.62
C GLU A 71 -8.48 3.50 -7.73
N GLU A 72 -9.31 4.08 -8.59
CA GLU A 72 -9.91 3.38 -9.72
C GLU A 72 -8.83 2.92 -10.72
N ARG A 73 -7.88 3.81 -11.04
CA ARG A 73 -6.77 3.51 -11.97
C ARG A 73 -5.85 2.41 -11.45
N PHE A 74 -5.45 2.48 -10.18
CA PHE A 74 -4.51 1.53 -9.61
C PHE A 74 -5.21 0.27 -9.06
N GLY A 75 -6.53 0.29 -8.83
CA GLY A 75 -7.24 -0.80 -8.18
C GLY A 75 -7.14 -2.14 -8.93
N VAL A 76 -7.15 -2.14 -10.26
CA VAL A 76 -6.99 -3.36 -11.08
C VAL A 76 -5.59 -3.95 -10.88
N ALA A 77 -4.56 -3.12 -11.10
CA ALA A 77 -3.15 -3.47 -10.91
C ALA A 77 -2.86 -3.96 -9.49
N LEU A 78 -3.43 -3.29 -8.48
CA LEU A 78 -3.30 -3.66 -7.08
C LEU A 78 -3.88 -5.06 -6.82
N ARG A 79 -5.08 -5.37 -7.32
CA ARG A 79 -5.69 -6.70 -7.14
C ARG A 79 -4.84 -7.79 -7.78
N GLN A 80 -4.48 -7.62 -9.04
CA GLN A 80 -3.66 -8.59 -9.78
C GLN A 80 -2.28 -8.78 -9.13
N GLY A 81 -1.65 -7.69 -8.69
CA GLY A 81 -0.37 -7.74 -8.00
C GLY A 81 -0.46 -8.46 -6.65
N MET A 82 -1.51 -8.22 -5.86
CA MET A 82 -1.73 -8.93 -4.58
C MET A 82 -1.97 -10.43 -4.79
N GLU A 83 -2.82 -10.79 -5.76
CA GLU A 83 -3.09 -12.20 -6.11
C GLU A 83 -1.83 -12.91 -6.60
N ARG A 84 -1.00 -12.23 -7.41
CA ARG A 84 0.27 -12.78 -7.89
C ARG A 84 1.32 -12.90 -6.79
N LEU A 85 1.35 -11.94 -5.86
CA LEU A 85 2.32 -11.90 -4.78
C LEU A 85 2.03 -12.94 -3.69
N ALA A 86 0.76 -13.24 -3.42
CA ALA A 86 0.36 -14.18 -2.36
C ALA A 86 1.10 -15.53 -2.39
N PRO A 87 1.12 -16.31 -3.50
CA PRO A 87 1.84 -17.59 -3.53
C PRO A 87 3.36 -17.43 -3.44
N LEU A 88 3.92 -16.29 -3.88
CA LEU A 88 5.36 -16.01 -3.77
C LEU A 88 5.76 -15.77 -2.31
N LEU A 89 4.90 -15.10 -1.54
CA LEU A 89 5.09 -14.91 -0.11
C LEU A 89 4.98 -16.23 0.66
N GLU A 90 4.10 -17.14 0.25
CA GLU A 90 3.99 -18.48 0.85
C GLU A 90 5.25 -19.32 0.61
N ARG A 91 5.87 -19.19 -0.55
CA ARG A 91 7.18 -19.83 -0.86
C ARG A 91 8.34 -19.25 -0.02
N GLY A 92 8.15 -18.09 0.61
CA GLY A 92 9.13 -17.47 1.51
C GLY A 92 10.34 -16.82 0.81
N THR A 93 10.40 -16.87 -0.52
CA THR A 93 11.49 -16.30 -1.33
C THR A 93 10.91 -15.65 -2.58
N LEU A 94 11.39 -14.45 -2.91
CA LEU A 94 11.11 -13.78 -4.19
C LEU A 94 12.40 -13.65 -4.98
N ASN A 95 12.38 -14.04 -6.25
CA ASN A 95 13.51 -13.82 -7.14
C ASN A 95 13.42 -12.42 -7.79
N PRO A 96 14.54 -11.88 -8.32
CA PRO A 96 14.54 -10.55 -8.95
C PRO A 96 13.56 -10.43 -10.13
N GLN A 97 13.35 -11.49 -10.91
CA GLN A 97 12.45 -11.49 -12.06
C GLN A 97 10.98 -11.33 -11.65
N GLU A 98 10.55 -11.94 -10.55
CA GLU A 98 9.20 -11.81 -10.01
C GLU A 98 8.96 -10.40 -9.46
N VAL A 99 9.95 -9.83 -8.77
CA VAL A 99 9.89 -8.44 -8.29
C VAL A 99 9.83 -7.48 -9.47
N PHE A 100 10.63 -7.72 -10.50
CA PHE A 100 10.64 -6.92 -11.73
C PHE A 100 9.28 -7.01 -12.45
N TYR A 101 8.72 -8.20 -12.60
CA TYR A 101 7.41 -8.39 -13.23
C TYR A 101 6.27 -7.69 -12.47
N LEU A 102 6.26 -7.81 -11.14
CA LEU A 102 5.29 -7.09 -10.29
C LEU A 102 5.39 -5.58 -10.52
N HIS A 103 6.60 -5.03 -10.59
CA HIS A 103 6.83 -3.60 -10.76
C HIS A 103 6.55 -3.10 -12.19
N ASP A 104 7.18 -3.70 -13.19
CA ASP A 104 7.22 -3.21 -14.56
C ASP A 104 5.96 -3.58 -15.34
N THR A 105 5.48 -4.81 -15.17
CA THR A 105 4.30 -5.31 -15.89
C THR A 105 2.99 -4.98 -15.15
N LEU A 106 2.95 -5.19 -13.84
CA LEU A 106 1.73 -4.98 -13.05
C LEU A 106 1.67 -3.62 -12.36
N GLY A 107 2.71 -2.78 -12.45
CA GLY A 107 2.74 -1.47 -11.81
C GLY A 107 2.72 -1.52 -10.28
N PHE A 108 3.01 -2.69 -9.69
CA PHE A 108 2.95 -2.95 -8.26
C PHE A 108 4.21 -2.41 -7.57
N PRO A 109 4.08 -1.58 -6.51
CA PRO A 109 5.24 -0.91 -5.93
C PRO A 109 6.31 -1.87 -5.39
N ILE A 110 7.57 -1.66 -5.78
CA ILE A 110 8.70 -2.50 -5.37
C ILE A 110 8.91 -2.48 -3.85
N GLU A 111 8.72 -1.32 -3.22
CA GLU A 111 8.96 -1.18 -1.79
C GLU A 111 7.90 -1.90 -0.96
N LEU A 112 6.69 -1.99 -1.51
CA LEU A 112 5.62 -2.75 -0.91
C LEU A 112 5.86 -4.25 -1.03
N THR A 113 6.30 -4.73 -2.19
CA THR A 113 6.73 -6.13 -2.37
C THR A 113 7.77 -6.51 -1.32
N ALA A 114 8.78 -5.65 -1.12
CA ALA A 114 9.81 -5.84 -0.11
C ALA A 114 9.24 -5.84 1.33
N GLN A 115 8.33 -4.91 1.64
CA GLN A 115 7.68 -4.83 2.94
C GLN A 115 6.87 -6.09 3.26
N LEU A 116 6.01 -6.54 2.36
CA LEU A 116 5.16 -7.74 2.56
C LEU A 116 6.02 -9.01 2.68
N ALA A 117 7.10 -9.10 1.91
CA ALA A 117 8.06 -10.19 2.02
C ALA A 117 8.83 -10.19 3.34
N LYS A 118 9.12 -9.01 3.90
CA LYS A 118 9.72 -8.87 5.23
C LYS A 118 8.74 -9.32 6.32
N GLU A 119 7.53 -8.78 6.33
CA GLU A 119 6.49 -9.11 7.33
C GLU A 119 6.17 -10.61 7.33
N ARG A 120 6.11 -11.26 6.15
CA ARG A 120 5.89 -12.70 6.07
C ARG A 120 7.04 -13.51 6.67
N ARG A 121 8.29 -13.11 6.42
CA ARG A 121 9.47 -13.77 7.01
C ARG A 121 9.49 -13.63 8.53
N GLU A 122 9.13 -12.46 9.05
CA GLU A 122 9.01 -12.23 10.49
C GLU A 122 7.92 -13.11 11.11
N ALA A 123 6.74 -13.19 10.49
CA ALA A 123 5.65 -14.06 10.96
C ALA A 123 6.04 -15.55 10.96
N SER A 124 6.80 -16.01 9.95
CA SER A 124 7.33 -17.38 9.90
C SER A 124 8.41 -17.65 10.96
N ALA A 125 9.21 -16.63 11.34
CA ALA A 125 10.21 -16.75 12.39
C ALA A 125 9.57 -16.85 13.78
N THR A 126 8.55 -16.03 14.09
CA THR A 126 7.82 -16.09 15.37
C THR A 126 7.05 -17.41 15.54
N GLY A 127 6.60 -18.03 14.45
CA GLY A 127 5.94 -19.35 14.49
C GLY A 127 6.88 -20.52 14.80
N ALA A 128 8.21 -20.36 14.68
CA ALA A 128 9.17 -21.41 14.96
C ALA A 128 9.56 -21.51 16.45
N GLU A 129 9.28 -20.48 17.26
CA GLU A 129 9.66 -20.43 18.69
C GLU A 129 8.64 -21.09 19.63
N SER A 130 7.51 -21.61 19.12
CA SER A 130 6.41 -22.18 19.93
C SER A 130 6.24 -23.70 19.81
N ARG A 131 7.27 -24.43 19.36
CA ARG A 131 7.31 -25.89 19.50
C ARG A 131 8.22 -26.23 20.67
N PRO A 132 7.70 -26.53 21.88
CA PRO A 132 8.55 -27.01 22.96
C PRO A 132 9.27 -28.26 22.46
N ALA A 133 10.60 -28.24 22.60
CA ALA A 133 11.42 -29.41 22.39
C ALA A 133 10.89 -30.51 23.31
N ALA A 134 10.16 -31.47 22.74
CA ALA A 134 9.90 -32.73 23.40
C ALA A 134 11.28 -33.35 23.68
N SER A 135 11.69 -33.26 24.94
CA SER A 135 12.93 -33.86 25.42
C SER A 135 12.85 -35.36 25.18
N PRO A 136 13.88 -36.02 24.63
CA PRO A 136 14.10 -37.44 24.93
C PRO A 136 14.60 -37.52 26.39
N PRO A 137 14.62 -38.66 27.12
CA PRO A 137 14.19 -40.03 26.80
C PRO A 137 13.45 -40.75 27.97
N ARG A 138 13.09 -42.03 27.78
CA ARG A 138 13.71 -43.15 28.51
C ARG A 138 13.77 -44.37 27.60
#